data_AF-A0A928ERS0-F1
#
_entry.id   AF-A0A928ERS0-F1
#
_cell.length_a   1.000
_cell.length_b   1.000
_cell.length_c   1.000
_cell.angle_alpha   90.00
_cell.angle_beta   90.00
_cell.angle_gamma   90.00
#
_symmetry.space_group_name_H-M   'P 1'
#
loop_
_entity.id
_entity.type
_entity.pdbx_description
1 polymer ?
#
loop_
_entity_poly.entity_id
_entity_poly.type
_entity_poly.pdbx_seq_one_letter_code
_entity_poly.pdbx_strand_id
1 'polypeptide(L)'
;MKKTLASLFAALLLAAAFTACSPTQAPVEGSSVPETTLPAEPALPVYAEPESLKAPADIRQTAVDYMYAMSQVKWRPSEEMEFTYINLTYKPRNTYYGLPYNCWLDGTLEGFARYIGEGDLYTGPAGWSTAPGNHCTSSIKSAWMTVSNSISFTVSINMLPESGTGILPVGDYDWKDSQLYTKNLMAKNSIETMCAAYNQLKKGDVVLSTWGDTGHALMLMKDPTVVASQSGKINSARSFLTTIEQTNALDTTVDINTTWKVNKQYSFDELYKNNYIPITIQEFKDNAAEDATFTISGQTKPENLPNATMLKGTVKSNYRMIQIDVTVTDENGNVVLSGTDYPYDTTYILTSMGMDFNVKDLPAGTYTYKVVAKVGFGDAVVTSCTFTK
;
A
#
# COMPACT_ATOMS: atom_id res chain seq x y z
N MET A 1 57.39 -5.35 4.78
CA MET A 1 58.09 -4.28 5.52
C MET A 1 57.49 -4.18 6.91
N LYS A 2 58.31 -4.38 7.94
CA LYS A 2 57.96 -4.37 9.37
C LYS A 2 58.24 -2.98 9.97
N LYS A 3 57.61 -2.76 11.13
CA LYS A 3 57.90 -1.85 12.26
C LYS A 3 57.09 -0.54 12.27
N THR A 4 56.22 -0.24 13.24
CA THR A 4 56.29 -0.09 14.72
C THR A 4 57.14 1.05 15.29
N LEU A 5 56.45 1.84 16.15
CA LEU A 5 56.82 2.49 17.42
C LEU A 5 57.39 3.94 17.48
N ALA A 6 56.69 4.73 18.33
CA ALA A 6 57.19 5.66 19.36
C ALA A 6 57.77 7.03 18.89
N SER A 7 57.72 8.15 19.62
CA SER A 7 57.44 8.44 21.04
C SER A 7 57.06 9.91 21.27
N LEU A 8 56.44 10.15 22.43
CA LEU A 8 56.47 11.32 23.34
C LEU A 8 57.33 12.56 22.97
N PHE A 9 56.83 13.76 23.33
CA PHE A 9 57.41 14.54 24.45
C PHE A 9 56.40 15.58 24.99
N ALA A 10 56.37 15.70 26.31
CA ALA A 10 55.57 16.63 27.09
C ALA A 10 56.47 17.65 27.82
N ALA A 11 55.82 18.75 28.23
CA ALA A 11 56.13 19.67 29.33
C ALA A 11 57.27 20.69 29.16
N LEU A 12 56.96 21.96 29.45
CA LEU A 12 57.34 22.56 30.74
C LEU A 12 56.57 23.85 31.07
N LEU A 13 56.36 24.02 32.39
CA LEU A 13 55.80 25.15 33.14
C LEU A 13 56.46 26.51 32.85
N LEU A 14 55.70 27.59 33.06
CA LEU A 14 56.11 28.61 34.06
C LEU A 14 54.90 29.38 34.61
N ALA A 15 54.77 29.34 35.94
CA ALA A 15 53.90 30.20 36.73
C ALA A 15 54.70 31.43 37.18
N ALA A 16 54.06 32.61 37.19
CA ALA A 16 54.49 33.73 38.01
C ALA A 16 53.26 34.56 38.40
N ALA A 17 52.95 34.52 39.69
CA ALA A 17 52.03 35.44 40.36
C ALA A 17 52.78 36.70 40.77
N PHE A 18 52.20 37.89 40.62
CA PHE A 18 52.54 39.04 41.45
C PHE A 18 51.37 40.04 41.56
N THR A 19 50.96 40.22 42.81
CA THR A 19 50.49 41.44 43.50
C THR A 19 49.39 42.33 42.91
N ALA A 20 48.33 42.42 43.72
CA ALA A 20 47.35 43.47 43.79
C ALA A 20 47.96 44.88 43.92
N CYS A 21 47.34 45.84 43.25
CA CYS A 21 47.28 47.22 43.70
C CYS A 21 45.97 47.83 43.21
N SER A 22 45.04 48.09 44.13
CA SER A 22 43.90 48.97 43.88
C SER A 22 44.36 50.43 43.94
N PRO A 23 43.76 51.30 43.12
CA PRO A 23 43.18 52.46 43.75
C PRO A 23 41.76 52.74 43.24
N THR A 24 40.95 53.08 44.22
CA THR A 24 39.63 53.70 44.19
C THR A 24 39.59 54.90 43.23
N GLN A 25 38.65 54.92 42.29
CA GLN A 25 38.12 56.15 41.69
C GLN A 25 36.61 56.03 41.46
N ALA A 26 35.93 57.15 41.76
CA ALA A 26 34.49 57.34 41.88
C ALA A 26 33.71 57.17 40.55
N PRO A 27 32.38 57.03 40.59
CA PRO A 27 31.59 56.63 39.42
C PRO A 27 31.42 57.81 38.46
N VAL A 28 31.69 57.57 37.18
CA VAL A 28 31.27 58.45 36.09
C VAL A 28 29.97 57.86 35.54
N GLU A 29 28.86 58.56 35.81
CA GLU A 29 27.59 58.35 35.14
C GLU A 29 27.71 58.63 33.63
N GLY A 30 27.04 57.80 32.83
CA GLY A 30 26.54 58.21 31.51
C GLY A 30 27.40 57.82 30.31
N SER A 31 27.19 56.61 29.81
CA SER A 31 27.12 56.36 28.35
C SER A 31 26.62 54.93 28.12
N SER A 32 25.31 54.75 28.04
CA SER A 32 24.71 53.53 27.53
C SER A 32 25.03 53.42 26.03
N VAL A 33 26.07 52.64 25.71
CA VAL A 33 26.23 52.11 24.35
C VAL A 33 25.01 51.21 24.10
N PRO A 34 24.23 51.42 23.03
CA PRO A 34 23.15 50.50 22.72
C PRO A 34 23.78 49.14 22.44
N GLU A 35 23.42 48.16 23.25
CA GLU A 35 23.71 46.76 23.00
C GLU A 35 23.01 46.41 21.69
N THR A 36 23.77 46.45 20.58
CA THR A 36 23.33 45.89 19.31
C THR A 36 23.16 44.41 19.54
N THR A 37 21.94 43.99 19.85
CA THR A 37 21.51 42.61 19.78
C THR A 37 21.87 42.12 18.38
N LEU A 38 22.87 41.24 18.30
CA LEU A 38 23.14 40.50 17.08
C LEU A 38 21.81 39.89 16.61
N PRO A 39 21.45 39.98 15.33
CA PRO A 39 20.25 39.33 14.82
C PRO A 39 20.33 37.86 15.24
N ALA A 40 19.26 37.36 15.85
CA ALA A 40 19.16 35.96 16.25
C ALA A 40 19.55 35.11 15.04
N GLU A 41 20.52 34.22 15.22
CA GLU A 41 20.95 33.29 14.18
C GLU A 41 19.68 32.60 13.65
N PRO A 42 19.42 32.65 12.32
CA PRO A 42 18.18 32.11 11.78
C PRO A 42 18.07 30.64 12.18
N ALA A 43 16.95 30.27 12.80
CA ALA A 43 16.71 28.91 13.23
C ALA A 43 16.87 27.97 12.03
N LEU A 44 17.73 26.95 12.19
CA LEU A 44 17.92 25.96 11.15
C LEU A 44 16.58 25.31 10.80
N PRO A 45 16.33 25.04 9.51
CA PRO A 45 15.11 24.35 9.13
C PRO A 45 15.04 22.97 9.81
N VAL A 46 13.85 22.58 10.26
CA VAL A 46 13.60 21.31 10.95
C VAL A 46 12.51 20.55 10.21
N TYR A 47 12.66 19.23 10.15
CA TYR A 47 11.63 18.36 9.60
C TYR A 47 10.41 18.27 10.52
N ALA A 48 9.21 18.32 9.94
CA ALA A 48 8.01 17.87 10.62
C ALA A 48 8.08 16.36 10.89
N GLU A 49 7.53 15.93 12.02
CA GLU A 49 7.38 14.51 12.36
C GLU A 49 6.40 13.82 11.39
N PRO A 50 6.60 12.52 11.11
CA PRO A 50 5.67 11.76 10.29
C PRO A 50 4.26 11.75 10.87
N GLU A 51 3.27 11.96 10.01
CA GLU A 51 1.87 11.81 10.36
C GLU A 51 1.51 10.32 10.53
N SER A 52 0.59 10.02 11.44
CA SER A 52 -0.06 8.71 11.51
C SER A 52 -1.42 8.77 10.83
N LEU A 53 -1.82 7.70 10.15
CA LEU A 53 -3.10 7.63 9.47
C LEU A 53 -4.03 6.69 10.23
N LYS A 54 -5.20 7.21 10.61
CA LYS A 54 -6.21 6.42 11.32
C LYS A 54 -6.83 5.38 10.39
N ALA A 55 -6.96 4.15 10.90
CA ALA A 55 -7.67 3.10 10.20
C ALA A 55 -9.13 3.54 9.89
N PRO A 56 -9.69 3.12 8.74
CA PRO A 56 -11.05 3.49 8.38
C PRO A 56 -12.07 2.83 9.31
N ALA A 57 -13.19 3.53 9.55
CA ALA A 57 -14.23 3.03 10.45
C ALA A 57 -14.95 1.77 9.91
N ASP A 58 -15.12 1.67 8.59
CA ASP A 58 -15.67 0.48 7.91
C ASP A 58 -14.59 -0.17 7.04
N ILE A 59 -13.76 -0.99 7.69
CA ILE A 59 -12.66 -1.72 7.05
C ILE A 59 -13.15 -2.71 5.98
N ARG A 60 -14.35 -3.27 6.14
CA ARG A 60 -14.92 -4.22 5.18
C ARG A 60 -15.35 -3.49 3.90
N GLN A 61 -16.00 -2.34 4.05
CA GLN A 61 -16.37 -1.51 2.91
C GLN A 61 -15.12 -1.01 2.18
N THR A 62 -14.09 -0.59 2.92
CA THR A 62 -12.81 -0.14 2.33
C THR A 62 -12.22 -1.19 1.39
N ALA A 63 -12.15 -2.45 1.82
CA ALA A 63 -11.65 -3.53 0.97
C ALA A 63 -12.55 -3.79 -0.25
N VAL A 64 -13.88 -3.80 -0.06
CA VAL A 64 -14.85 -3.99 -1.15
C VAL A 64 -14.77 -2.85 -2.17
N ASP A 65 -14.65 -1.60 -1.72
CA ASP A 65 -14.53 -0.43 -2.58
C ASP A 65 -13.23 -0.47 -3.39
N TYR A 66 -12.13 -0.92 -2.79
CA TYR A 66 -10.88 -1.09 -3.52
C TYR A 66 -10.99 -2.19 -4.60
N MET A 67 -11.59 -3.34 -4.25
CA MET A 67 -11.86 -4.42 -5.21
C MET A 67 -12.78 -3.94 -6.34
N TYR A 68 -13.81 -3.16 -6.01
CA TYR A 68 -14.71 -2.57 -6.98
C TYR A 68 -13.99 -1.57 -7.87
N ALA A 69 -13.19 -0.65 -7.32
CA ALA A 69 -12.41 0.31 -8.08
C ALA A 69 -11.47 -0.37 -9.09
N MET A 70 -10.83 -1.48 -8.71
CA MET A 70 -10.04 -2.28 -9.66
C MET A 70 -10.85 -2.81 -10.84
N SER A 71 -12.15 -3.08 -10.68
CA SER A 71 -13.03 -3.53 -11.77
C SER A 71 -13.56 -2.40 -12.65
N GLN A 72 -13.43 -1.14 -12.22
CA GLN A 72 -14.01 0.02 -12.91
C GLN A 72 -13.01 0.80 -13.77
N VAL A 73 -11.72 0.47 -13.69
CA VAL A 73 -10.69 1.18 -14.46
C VAL A 73 -10.97 1.08 -15.95
N LYS A 74 -11.22 2.21 -16.60
CA LYS A 74 -11.45 2.27 -18.04
C LYS A 74 -10.14 2.54 -18.76
N TRP A 75 -9.84 1.73 -19.79
CA TRP A 75 -8.59 1.86 -20.53
C TRP A 75 -8.68 1.28 -21.95
N ARG A 76 -7.78 1.72 -22.82
CA ARG A 76 -7.53 1.16 -24.15
C ARG A 76 -6.03 0.95 -24.34
N PRO A 77 -5.56 -0.23 -24.75
CA PRO A 77 -4.13 -0.42 -24.93
C PRO A 77 -3.62 0.33 -26.17
N SER A 78 -2.43 0.92 -26.08
CA SER A 78 -1.75 1.55 -27.23
C SER A 78 -1.23 0.54 -28.25
N GLU A 79 -0.93 -0.68 -27.80
CA GLU A 79 -0.44 -1.80 -28.60
C GLU A 79 -1.15 -3.10 -28.21
N GLU A 80 -0.95 -4.19 -28.95
CA GLU A 80 -1.57 -5.45 -28.59
C GLU A 80 -0.94 -6.03 -27.32
N MET A 81 -1.75 -6.48 -26.36
CA MET A 81 -1.28 -7.15 -25.15
C MET A 81 -1.74 -8.60 -25.17
N GLU A 82 -0.80 -9.51 -25.40
CA GLU A 82 -1.08 -10.95 -25.56
C GLU A 82 -0.76 -11.71 -24.28
N PHE A 83 -1.80 -12.34 -23.71
CA PHE A 83 -1.72 -13.19 -22.52
C PHE A 83 -1.86 -14.65 -22.97
N THR A 84 -0.83 -15.16 -23.66
CA THR A 84 -0.80 -16.46 -24.37
C THR A 84 -1.23 -17.65 -23.52
N TYR A 85 -0.86 -17.68 -22.24
CA TYR A 85 -1.18 -18.80 -21.33
C TYR A 85 -2.69 -19.01 -21.15
N ILE A 86 -3.50 -17.96 -21.29
CA ILE A 86 -4.96 -18.00 -21.11
C ILE A 86 -5.74 -17.68 -22.40
N ASN A 87 -5.07 -17.56 -23.54
CA ASN A 87 -5.66 -17.21 -24.82
C ASN A 87 -6.53 -15.93 -24.76
N LEU A 88 -6.03 -14.90 -24.07
CA LEU A 88 -6.67 -13.59 -23.96
C LEU A 88 -5.78 -12.53 -24.60
N THR A 89 -6.36 -11.72 -25.48
CA THR A 89 -5.65 -10.65 -26.18
C THR A 89 -6.42 -9.34 -26.04
N TYR A 90 -5.76 -8.33 -25.48
CA TYR A 90 -6.28 -6.97 -25.45
C TYR A 90 -5.79 -6.23 -26.69
N LYS A 91 -6.72 -5.78 -27.52
CA LYS A 91 -6.42 -5.19 -28.82
C LYS A 91 -6.51 -3.67 -28.76
N PRO A 92 -5.65 -2.94 -29.50
CA PRO A 92 -5.79 -1.51 -29.66
C PRO A 92 -7.18 -1.12 -30.16
N ARG A 93 -7.63 0.09 -29.80
CA ARG A 93 -8.95 0.67 -30.13
C ARG A 93 -10.16 0.06 -29.40
N ASN A 94 -10.02 -1.11 -28.80
CA ASN A 94 -11.03 -1.63 -27.90
C ASN A 94 -10.91 -0.94 -26.54
N THR A 95 -12.07 -0.61 -25.95
CA THR A 95 -12.14 -0.13 -24.57
C THR A 95 -12.40 -1.31 -23.65
N TYR A 96 -11.62 -1.40 -22.58
CA TYR A 96 -11.72 -2.41 -21.54
C TYR A 96 -12.03 -1.77 -20.19
N TYR A 97 -12.64 -2.57 -19.31
CA TYR A 97 -12.99 -2.17 -17.95
C TYR A 97 -12.40 -3.14 -16.94
N GLY A 98 -11.82 -2.56 -15.90
CA GLY A 98 -11.08 -3.21 -14.84
C GLY A 98 -9.65 -3.54 -15.23
N LEU A 99 -8.81 -3.80 -14.22
CA LEU A 99 -7.42 -4.19 -14.45
C LEU A 99 -7.37 -5.46 -15.32
N PRO A 100 -6.39 -5.59 -16.23
CA PRO A 100 -6.26 -6.77 -17.08
C PRO A 100 -6.01 -8.00 -16.22
N TYR A 101 -6.53 -9.14 -16.68
CA TYR A 101 -6.15 -10.42 -16.10
C TYR A 101 -4.65 -10.68 -16.29
N ASN A 102 -3.92 -10.87 -15.19
CA ASN A 102 -2.53 -11.32 -15.18
C ASN A 102 -2.27 -12.14 -13.92
N CYS A 103 -1.74 -13.37 -14.04
CA CYS A 103 -1.37 -14.20 -12.89
C CYS A 103 0.13 -14.22 -12.57
N TRP A 104 0.94 -13.43 -13.27
CA TRP A 104 2.39 -13.37 -13.08
C TRP A 104 2.87 -12.15 -12.32
N LEU A 105 2.15 -11.03 -12.45
CA LEU A 105 2.51 -9.78 -11.80
C LEU A 105 1.33 -9.31 -10.95
N ASP A 106 1.52 -9.25 -9.62
CA ASP A 106 0.56 -8.69 -8.66
C ASP A 106 0.48 -7.17 -8.83
N GLY A 107 -0.28 -6.73 -9.83
CA GLY A 107 -0.55 -5.31 -10.07
C GLY A 107 -1.48 -4.74 -9.00
N THR A 108 -1.34 -3.45 -8.72
CA THR A 108 -2.29 -2.68 -7.91
C THR A 108 -3.08 -1.73 -8.81
N LEU A 109 -4.20 -1.22 -8.28
CA LEU A 109 -4.98 -0.18 -8.95
C LEU A 109 -4.08 0.98 -9.38
N GLU A 110 -3.31 1.51 -8.44
CA GLU A 110 -2.37 2.62 -8.64
C GLU A 110 -1.27 2.28 -9.65
N GLY A 111 -0.66 1.09 -9.50
CA GLY A 111 0.44 0.64 -10.35
C GLY A 111 0.04 0.40 -11.80
N PHE A 112 -1.22 0.04 -12.06
CA PHE A 112 -1.77 -0.04 -13.42
C PHE A 112 -2.21 1.35 -13.92
N ALA A 113 -2.97 2.09 -13.11
CA ALA A 113 -3.57 3.37 -13.49
C ALA A 113 -2.53 4.44 -13.87
N ARG A 114 -1.32 4.38 -13.31
CA ARG A 114 -0.22 5.30 -13.66
C ARG A 114 0.15 5.29 -15.16
N TYR A 115 -0.17 4.21 -15.87
CA TYR A 115 0.11 4.07 -17.29
C TYR A 115 -1.05 4.53 -18.18
N ILE A 116 -2.17 4.94 -17.59
CA ILE A 116 -3.33 5.43 -18.30
C ILE A 116 -3.21 6.96 -18.44
N GLY A 117 -2.96 7.40 -19.67
CA GLY A 117 -2.87 8.81 -20.01
C GLY A 117 -4.18 9.37 -20.56
N GLU A 118 -4.05 10.44 -21.34
CA GLU A 118 -5.18 11.16 -21.93
C GLU A 118 -6.09 10.25 -22.78
N GLY A 119 -7.40 10.41 -22.59
CA GLY A 119 -8.41 9.64 -23.31
C GLY A 119 -8.32 8.14 -23.04
N ASP A 120 -8.04 7.76 -21.79
CA ASP A 120 -7.99 6.38 -21.30
C ASP A 120 -6.90 5.50 -21.97
N LEU A 121 -5.88 6.11 -22.60
CA LEU A 121 -4.84 5.37 -23.33
C LEU A 121 -3.82 4.75 -22.37
N TYR A 122 -3.78 3.42 -22.31
CA TYR A 122 -2.74 2.68 -21.59
C TYR A 122 -1.48 2.59 -22.46
N THR A 123 -0.36 3.13 -21.97
CA THR A 123 0.96 3.11 -22.62
C THR A 123 2.03 2.38 -21.81
N GLY A 124 1.60 1.52 -20.89
CA GLY A 124 2.50 0.72 -20.05
C GLY A 124 3.00 -0.53 -20.77
N PRO A 125 3.77 -1.39 -20.08
CA PRO A 125 4.24 -2.64 -20.64
C PRO A 125 3.09 -3.53 -21.13
N ALA A 126 3.24 -4.16 -22.29
CA ALA A 126 2.21 -5.01 -22.91
C ALA A 126 2.45 -6.52 -22.77
N GLY A 127 3.60 -6.94 -22.21
CA GLY A 127 3.96 -8.35 -22.11
C GLY A 127 3.31 -9.07 -20.94
N TRP A 128 3.00 -10.36 -21.10
CA TRP A 128 2.47 -11.22 -20.04
C TRP A 128 3.23 -11.10 -18.69
N SER A 129 4.56 -11.07 -18.72
CA SER A 129 5.39 -11.00 -17.52
C SER A 129 5.70 -9.58 -17.03
N THR A 130 5.22 -8.54 -17.73
CA THR A 130 5.59 -7.13 -17.45
C THR A 130 4.39 -6.21 -17.29
N ALA A 131 3.23 -6.55 -17.86
CA ALA A 131 2.01 -5.76 -17.75
C ALA A 131 1.42 -5.89 -16.34
N PRO A 132 1.26 -4.80 -15.57
CA PRO A 132 0.55 -4.87 -14.30
C PRO A 132 -0.90 -5.32 -14.51
N GLY A 133 -1.36 -6.26 -13.70
CA GLY A 133 -2.71 -6.80 -13.77
C GLY A 133 -3.02 -7.63 -12.53
N ASN A 134 -4.14 -8.34 -12.53
CA ASN A 134 -4.52 -9.17 -11.40
C ASN A 134 -5.15 -10.47 -11.84
N HIS A 135 -5.19 -11.43 -10.93
CA HIS A 135 -6.06 -12.59 -11.01
C HIS A 135 -6.89 -12.67 -9.73
N CYS A 136 -7.80 -13.64 -9.63
CA CYS A 136 -8.74 -13.76 -8.51
C CYS A 136 -8.09 -13.59 -7.13
N THR A 137 -6.96 -14.27 -6.88
CA THR A 137 -6.23 -14.18 -5.61
C THR A 137 -5.52 -12.84 -5.42
N SER A 138 -4.78 -12.34 -6.42
CA SER A 138 -4.04 -11.08 -6.26
C SER A 138 -4.96 -9.85 -6.18
N SER A 139 -6.14 -9.89 -6.81
CA SER A 139 -7.19 -8.89 -6.61
C SER A 139 -7.66 -8.87 -5.15
N ILE A 140 -8.01 -10.02 -4.59
CA ILE A 140 -8.45 -10.12 -3.17
C ILE A 140 -7.33 -9.69 -2.23
N LYS A 141 -6.09 -10.14 -2.49
CA LYS A 141 -4.90 -9.74 -1.74
C LYS A 141 -4.77 -8.23 -1.69
N SER A 142 -4.82 -7.57 -2.85
CA SER A 142 -4.67 -6.12 -2.94
C SER A 142 -5.79 -5.40 -2.17
N ALA A 143 -7.03 -5.89 -2.30
CA ALA A 143 -8.18 -5.37 -1.56
C ALA A 143 -8.05 -5.56 -0.03
N TRP A 144 -7.69 -6.74 0.47
CA TRP A 144 -7.51 -6.97 1.89
C TRP A 144 -6.28 -6.27 2.46
N MET A 145 -5.20 -6.11 1.68
CA MET A 145 -4.01 -5.34 2.09
C MET A 145 -4.29 -3.85 2.27
N THR A 146 -5.46 -3.35 1.83
CA THR A 146 -5.90 -2.00 2.18
C THR A 146 -6.26 -1.84 3.64
N VAL A 147 -6.47 -2.92 4.38
CA VAL A 147 -6.86 -2.86 5.79
C VAL A 147 -6.06 -3.85 6.66
N SER A 148 -5.27 -4.72 6.04
CA SER A 148 -4.42 -5.71 6.71
C SER A 148 -2.95 -5.53 6.37
N ASN A 149 -2.11 -5.61 7.41
CA ASN A 149 -0.66 -5.74 7.28
C ASN A 149 -0.17 -7.17 7.56
N SER A 150 -1.07 -8.09 7.91
CA SER A 150 -0.74 -9.42 8.45
C SER A 150 -0.82 -10.56 7.42
N ILE A 151 -1.45 -10.33 6.26
CA ILE A 151 -1.60 -11.35 5.21
C ILE A 151 -0.40 -11.46 4.27
N SER A 152 -0.12 -12.68 3.80
CA SER A 152 1.08 -13.01 3.03
C SER A 152 0.91 -13.98 1.86
N PHE A 153 -0.32 -14.37 1.50
CA PHE A 153 -0.56 -15.30 0.39
C PHE A 153 -0.27 -14.67 -0.99
N THR A 154 0.02 -15.53 -1.97
CA THR A 154 0.30 -15.14 -3.37
C THR A 154 -0.59 -15.91 -4.36
N VAL A 155 -0.93 -17.15 -4.05
CA VAL A 155 -1.80 -18.00 -4.89
C VAL A 155 -2.94 -18.60 -4.07
N SER A 156 -3.97 -19.10 -4.75
CA SER A 156 -5.22 -19.57 -4.13
C SER A 156 -5.01 -20.69 -3.11
N ILE A 157 -4.05 -21.60 -3.34
CA ILE A 157 -3.71 -22.67 -2.38
C ILE A 157 -3.19 -22.12 -1.05
N ASN A 158 -2.53 -20.97 -1.07
CA ASN A 158 -2.06 -20.26 0.13
C ASN A 158 -3.19 -19.50 0.85
N MET A 159 -4.41 -19.50 0.30
CA MET A 159 -5.57 -18.92 0.97
C MET A 159 -6.33 -19.93 1.84
N LEU A 160 -5.83 -21.16 2.01
CA LEU A 160 -6.43 -22.09 2.96
C LEU A 160 -6.09 -21.70 4.40
N PRO A 161 -7.02 -21.86 5.37
CA PRO A 161 -6.76 -21.47 6.75
C PRO A 161 -5.50 -22.11 7.38
N GLU A 162 -5.16 -23.34 6.99
CA GLU A 162 -3.97 -24.03 7.51
C GLU A 162 -2.65 -23.57 6.87
N SER A 163 -2.69 -22.69 5.86
CA SER A 163 -1.48 -22.22 5.16
C SER A 163 -0.62 -21.26 5.98
N GLY A 164 -1.10 -20.75 7.13
CA GLY A 164 -0.34 -19.85 7.99
C GLY A 164 -0.14 -18.44 7.40
N THR A 165 -1.01 -18.01 6.51
CA THR A 165 -0.92 -16.76 5.72
C THR A 165 -1.84 -15.65 6.21
N GLY A 166 -2.36 -15.78 7.43
CA GLY A 166 -3.34 -14.84 8.03
C GLY A 166 -4.80 -15.13 7.67
N ILE A 167 -5.08 -16.24 6.99
CA ILE A 167 -6.44 -16.63 6.58
C ILE A 167 -7.13 -17.46 7.65
N LEU A 168 -8.40 -17.17 7.87
CA LEU A 168 -9.24 -17.80 8.88
C LEU A 168 -10.52 -18.37 8.25
N PRO A 169 -11.05 -19.47 8.79
CA PRO A 169 -12.36 -19.97 8.37
C PRO A 169 -13.47 -19.09 8.91
N VAL A 170 -14.59 -19.04 8.19
CA VAL A 170 -15.86 -18.44 8.66
C VAL A 170 -16.89 -19.53 8.86
N GLY A 171 -17.40 -19.68 10.08
CA GLY A 171 -18.32 -20.75 10.46
C GLY A 171 -17.63 -22.02 10.94
N ASP A 172 -18.46 -22.95 11.42
CA ASP A 172 -18.05 -24.18 12.08
C ASP A 172 -18.15 -25.38 11.12
N TYR A 173 -17.32 -25.35 10.08
CA TYR A 173 -17.15 -26.47 9.15
C TYR A 173 -15.82 -27.17 9.42
N ASP A 174 -15.69 -28.44 9.06
CA ASP A 174 -14.41 -29.16 9.16
C ASP A 174 -13.45 -28.63 8.07
N TRP A 175 -12.63 -27.65 8.48
CA TRP A 175 -11.70 -26.91 7.61
C TRP A 175 -10.26 -27.40 7.70
N LYS A 176 -9.98 -28.45 8.49
CA LYS A 176 -8.64 -28.97 8.71
C LYS A 176 -8.38 -30.18 7.81
N ASP A 177 -7.31 -30.17 7.01
CA ASP A 177 -6.97 -31.29 6.15
C ASP A 177 -5.52 -31.28 5.69
N SER A 178 -4.83 -32.41 5.89
CA SER A 178 -3.43 -32.57 5.54
C SER A 178 -3.12 -32.53 4.04
N GLN A 179 -4.13 -32.64 3.17
CA GLN A 179 -3.95 -32.63 1.70
C GLN A 179 -4.29 -31.27 1.08
N LEU A 180 -4.78 -30.29 1.86
CA LEU A 180 -4.95 -28.89 1.45
C LEU A 180 -5.74 -28.68 0.13
N TYR A 181 -6.86 -29.37 -0.08
CA TYR A 181 -7.77 -29.06 -1.21
C TYR A 181 -9.19 -28.82 -0.73
N THR A 182 -9.87 -27.79 -1.24
CA THR A 182 -11.23 -27.49 -0.78
C THR A 182 -12.21 -28.63 -1.06
N LYS A 183 -12.04 -29.39 -2.15
CA LYS A 183 -12.83 -30.60 -2.39
C LYS A 183 -12.78 -31.61 -1.23
N ASN A 184 -11.62 -31.78 -0.62
CA ASN A 184 -11.46 -32.70 0.52
C ASN A 184 -12.16 -32.16 1.77
N LEU A 185 -12.05 -30.85 2.02
CA LEU A 185 -12.78 -30.18 3.09
C LEU A 185 -14.29 -30.32 2.90
N MET A 186 -14.76 -30.08 1.69
CA MET A 186 -16.18 -30.14 1.34
C MET A 186 -16.74 -31.55 1.48
N ALA A 187 -15.96 -32.60 1.19
CA ALA A 187 -16.37 -33.99 1.39
C ALA A 187 -16.61 -34.38 2.86
N LYS A 188 -16.06 -33.63 3.82
CA LYS A 188 -16.27 -33.85 5.27
C LYS A 188 -17.51 -33.14 5.81
N ASN A 189 -18.07 -32.20 5.05
CA ASN A 189 -19.11 -31.31 5.51
C ASN A 189 -20.41 -31.55 4.77
N SER A 190 -21.54 -31.56 5.48
CA SER A 190 -22.86 -31.60 4.84
C SER A 190 -23.19 -30.25 4.20
N ILE A 191 -24.16 -30.25 3.28
CA ILE A 191 -24.68 -29.01 2.71
C ILE A 191 -25.31 -28.12 3.80
N GLU A 192 -25.93 -28.70 4.83
CA GLU A 192 -26.46 -27.96 5.96
C GLU A 192 -25.35 -27.22 6.74
N THR A 193 -24.23 -27.89 7.03
CA THR A 193 -23.07 -27.27 7.69
C THR A 193 -22.51 -26.12 6.85
N MET A 194 -22.32 -26.35 5.56
CA MET A 194 -21.78 -25.32 4.67
C MET A 194 -22.75 -24.14 4.47
N CYS A 195 -24.05 -24.39 4.38
CA CYS A 195 -25.04 -23.31 4.34
C CYS A 195 -25.03 -22.46 5.62
N ALA A 196 -24.87 -23.08 6.79
CA ALA A 196 -24.72 -22.37 8.05
C ALA A 196 -23.45 -21.52 8.08
N ALA A 197 -22.35 -22.02 7.49
CA ALA A 197 -21.10 -21.28 7.35
C ALA A 197 -21.22 -20.10 6.35
N TYR A 198 -21.82 -20.31 5.18
CA TYR A 198 -22.07 -19.25 4.21
C TYR A 198 -22.96 -18.13 4.76
N ASN A 199 -23.95 -18.45 5.60
CA ASN A 199 -24.80 -17.46 6.28
C ASN A 199 -24.03 -16.58 7.27
N GLN A 200 -22.88 -17.03 7.77
CA GLN A 200 -22.04 -16.24 8.69
C GLN A 200 -21.10 -15.27 7.98
N LEU A 201 -20.90 -15.44 6.67
CA LEU A 201 -20.11 -14.50 5.89
C LEU A 201 -20.69 -13.09 5.97
N LYS A 202 -19.80 -12.12 5.82
CA LYS A 202 -20.08 -10.69 5.74
C LYS A 202 -19.46 -10.11 4.49
N LYS A 203 -19.90 -8.91 4.09
CA LYS A 203 -19.23 -8.15 3.02
C LYS A 203 -17.72 -8.10 3.25
N GLY A 204 -16.95 -8.23 2.18
CA GLY A 204 -15.48 -8.32 2.21
C GLY A 204 -14.92 -9.71 2.50
N ASP A 205 -15.69 -10.63 3.10
CA ASP A 205 -15.26 -12.03 3.21
C ASP A 205 -15.19 -12.69 1.83
N VAL A 206 -14.57 -13.87 1.77
CA VAL A 206 -14.30 -14.57 0.52
C VAL A 206 -14.82 -15.99 0.59
N VAL A 207 -15.26 -16.50 -0.55
CA VAL A 207 -15.38 -17.94 -0.76
C VAL A 207 -14.27 -18.43 -1.71
N LEU A 208 -13.63 -19.54 -1.36
CA LEU A 208 -12.47 -20.09 -2.05
C LEU A 208 -12.74 -21.52 -2.51
N SER A 209 -12.39 -21.85 -3.75
CA SER A 209 -12.28 -23.24 -4.22
C SER A 209 -10.87 -23.48 -4.76
N THR A 210 -10.26 -24.63 -4.44
CA THR A 210 -8.93 -25.01 -4.94
C THR A 210 -8.94 -26.41 -5.56
N TRP A 211 -8.12 -26.59 -6.59
CA TRP A 211 -7.95 -27.84 -7.33
C TRP A 211 -6.47 -28.01 -7.70
N GLY A 212 -5.68 -28.68 -6.84
CA GLY A 212 -4.23 -28.73 -7.07
C GLY A 212 -3.55 -27.41 -6.72
N ASP A 213 -2.69 -26.93 -7.62
CA ASP A 213 -1.99 -25.65 -7.54
C ASP A 213 -2.82 -24.44 -8.00
N THR A 214 -4.04 -24.68 -8.48
CA THR A 214 -4.96 -23.65 -8.96
C THR A 214 -6.20 -23.56 -8.08
N GLY A 215 -6.98 -22.49 -8.29
CA GLY A 215 -8.22 -22.26 -7.59
C GLY A 215 -8.90 -20.99 -8.05
N HIS A 216 -10.05 -20.72 -7.46
CA HIS A 216 -10.80 -19.52 -7.70
C HIS A 216 -11.36 -18.96 -6.40
N ALA A 217 -11.40 -17.63 -6.31
CA ALA A 217 -11.78 -16.93 -5.10
C ALA A 217 -12.72 -15.77 -5.44
N LEU A 218 -13.78 -15.63 -4.67
CA LEU A 218 -14.87 -14.67 -4.88
C LEU A 218 -15.02 -13.82 -3.63
N MET A 219 -14.89 -12.50 -3.74
CA MET A 219 -15.15 -11.60 -2.62
C MET A 219 -16.63 -11.24 -2.57
N LEU A 220 -17.22 -11.23 -1.38
CA LEU A 220 -18.59 -10.79 -1.17
C LEU A 220 -18.66 -9.27 -1.22
N MET A 221 -19.56 -8.73 -2.05
CA MET A 221 -19.81 -7.29 -2.09
C MET A 221 -20.83 -6.83 -1.04
N LYS A 222 -21.64 -7.77 -0.53
CA LYS A 222 -22.66 -7.51 0.50
C LYS A 222 -22.90 -8.77 1.33
N ASP A 223 -23.57 -8.60 2.47
CA ASP A 223 -23.96 -9.71 3.33
C ASP A 223 -24.83 -10.75 2.56
N PRO A 224 -24.74 -12.04 2.91
CA PRO A 224 -25.50 -13.11 2.29
C PRO A 224 -27.01 -12.83 2.27
N THR A 225 -27.66 -13.19 1.17
CA THR A 225 -29.14 -13.22 1.11
C THR A 225 -29.60 -14.62 1.46
N VAL A 226 -30.27 -14.78 2.60
CA VAL A 226 -30.69 -16.10 3.11
C VAL A 226 -32.20 -16.23 3.10
N VAL A 227 -32.67 -17.31 2.49
CA VAL A 227 -34.07 -17.72 2.47
C VAL A 227 -34.19 -18.97 3.31
N ALA A 228 -34.90 -18.90 4.44
CA ALA A 228 -35.13 -20.04 5.32
C ALA A 228 -36.63 -20.40 5.39
N SER A 229 -36.92 -21.68 5.66
CA SER A 229 -38.27 -22.11 6.02
C SER A 229 -38.67 -21.53 7.38
N GLN A 230 -39.96 -21.66 7.73
CA GLN A 230 -40.46 -21.31 9.08
C GLN A 230 -39.76 -22.10 10.20
N SER A 231 -39.23 -23.29 9.90
CA SER A 231 -38.45 -24.11 10.84
C SER A 231 -36.97 -23.70 10.94
N GLY A 232 -36.55 -22.63 10.26
CA GLY A 232 -35.16 -22.15 10.25
C GLY A 232 -34.22 -22.91 9.31
N LYS A 233 -34.72 -23.89 8.52
CA LYS A 233 -33.89 -24.60 7.54
C LYS A 233 -33.60 -23.69 6.34
N ILE A 234 -32.32 -23.45 6.06
CA ILE A 234 -31.88 -22.66 4.90
C ILE A 234 -32.25 -23.38 3.60
N ASN A 235 -32.89 -22.66 2.69
CA ASN A 235 -33.11 -23.08 1.31
C ASN A 235 -31.89 -22.68 0.48
N SER A 236 -30.99 -23.64 0.28
CA SER A 236 -29.70 -23.46 -0.39
C SER A 236 -29.81 -23.06 -1.86
N ALA A 237 -30.87 -23.47 -2.55
CA ALA A 237 -31.13 -23.10 -3.94
C ALA A 237 -31.61 -21.64 -4.10
N ARG A 238 -32.22 -21.06 -3.05
CA ARG A 238 -32.74 -19.69 -3.06
C ARG A 238 -31.91 -18.70 -2.26
N SER A 239 -31.00 -19.19 -1.44
CA SER A 239 -30.02 -18.39 -0.71
C SER A 239 -28.80 -18.20 -1.57
N PHE A 240 -28.22 -17.00 -1.58
CA PHE A 240 -27.12 -16.68 -2.48
C PHE A 240 -26.17 -15.64 -1.90
N LEU A 241 -24.94 -15.68 -2.42
CA LEU A 241 -23.91 -14.66 -2.23
C LEU A 241 -23.92 -13.75 -3.46
N THR A 242 -23.62 -12.46 -3.27
CA THR A 242 -23.35 -11.53 -4.36
C THR A 242 -21.88 -11.14 -4.31
N THR A 243 -21.17 -11.40 -5.39
CA THR A 243 -19.70 -11.38 -5.40
C THR A 243 -19.13 -10.46 -6.47
N ILE A 244 -17.85 -10.16 -6.29
CA ILE A 244 -16.94 -9.61 -7.29
C ILE A 244 -15.75 -10.56 -7.43
N GLU A 245 -15.34 -10.81 -8.67
CA GLU A 245 -14.29 -11.76 -9.01
C GLU A 245 -13.58 -11.33 -10.30
N GLN A 246 -12.31 -11.71 -10.40
CA GLN A 246 -11.51 -11.55 -11.61
C GLN A 246 -11.34 -12.90 -12.28
N THR A 247 -11.58 -12.98 -13.60
CA THR A 247 -11.57 -14.24 -14.35
C THR A 247 -10.63 -14.20 -15.55
N ASN A 248 -10.22 -15.36 -16.05
CA ASN A 248 -9.27 -15.48 -17.16
C ASN A 248 -9.89 -15.29 -18.55
N ALA A 249 -11.13 -14.82 -18.63
CA ALA A 249 -11.86 -14.65 -19.89
C ALA A 249 -12.74 -13.40 -19.83
N LEU A 250 -13.08 -12.84 -21.00
CA LEU A 250 -14.05 -11.76 -21.07
C LEU A 250 -15.43 -12.23 -20.62
N ASP A 251 -16.11 -11.41 -19.82
CA ASP A 251 -17.49 -11.65 -19.40
C ASP A 251 -18.44 -11.37 -20.57
N THR A 252 -18.93 -12.44 -21.18
CA THR A 252 -19.87 -12.40 -22.30
C THR A 252 -21.31 -12.12 -21.88
N THR A 253 -21.57 -11.97 -20.58
CA THR A 253 -22.92 -11.69 -20.05
C THR A 253 -23.23 -10.20 -19.93
N VAL A 254 -22.24 -9.33 -20.20
CA VAL A 254 -22.35 -7.87 -20.15
C VAL A 254 -21.88 -7.24 -21.46
N ASP A 255 -22.40 -6.05 -21.79
CA ASP A 255 -22.05 -5.31 -23.01
C ASP A 255 -20.83 -4.39 -22.82
N ILE A 256 -19.77 -4.92 -22.18
CA ILE A 256 -18.48 -4.26 -22.00
C ILE A 256 -17.36 -5.29 -22.07
N ASN A 257 -16.16 -4.89 -22.53
CA ASN A 257 -15.01 -5.79 -22.48
C ASN A 257 -14.40 -5.78 -21.09
N THR A 258 -14.69 -6.78 -20.27
CA THR A 258 -14.10 -6.91 -18.93
C THR A 258 -13.83 -8.37 -18.61
N THR A 259 -12.79 -8.62 -17.82
CA THR A 259 -12.50 -9.92 -17.21
C THR A 259 -13.13 -10.07 -15.82
N TRP A 260 -13.72 -8.99 -15.31
CA TRP A 260 -14.31 -8.92 -13.99
C TRP A 260 -15.80 -9.27 -14.04
N LYS A 261 -16.25 -10.11 -13.12
CA LYS A 261 -17.68 -10.32 -12.90
C LYS A 261 -18.08 -9.60 -11.62
N VAL A 262 -18.97 -8.63 -11.77
CA VAL A 262 -19.40 -7.74 -10.69
C VAL A 262 -20.88 -7.96 -10.44
N ASN A 263 -21.30 -7.97 -9.16
CA ASN A 263 -22.66 -8.35 -8.75
C ASN A 263 -23.07 -9.78 -9.15
N LYS A 264 -22.11 -10.68 -9.39
CA LYS A 264 -22.44 -12.06 -9.76
C LYS A 264 -23.08 -12.76 -8.57
N GLN A 265 -24.20 -13.44 -8.80
CA GLN A 265 -24.88 -14.20 -7.77
C GLN A 265 -24.55 -15.68 -7.88
N TYR A 266 -24.23 -16.28 -6.74
CA TYR A 266 -23.97 -17.71 -6.58
C TYR A 266 -24.90 -18.26 -5.50
N SER A 267 -25.73 -19.24 -5.86
CA SER A 267 -26.54 -19.92 -4.84
C SER A 267 -25.67 -20.72 -3.89
N PHE A 268 -26.11 -20.96 -2.66
CA PHE A 268 -25.38 -21.81 -1.71
C PHE A 268 -25.22 -23.24 -2.27
N ASP A 269 -26.23 -23.71 -3.01
CA ASP A 269 -26.20 -24.98 -3.73
C ASP A 269 -25.05 -25.05 -4.75
N GLU A 270 -24.86 -23.98 -5.52
CA GLU A 270 -23.79 -23.87 -6.52
C GLU A 270 -22.42 -23.80 -5.87
N LEU A 271 -22.27 -22.99 -4.82
CA LEU A 271 -21.03 -22.89 -4.05
C LEU A 271 -20.63 -24.23 -3.45
N TYR A 272 -21.59 -24.94 -2.86
CA TYR A 272 -21.36 -26.26 -2.28
C TYR A 272 -20.91 -27.28 -3.34
N LYS A 273 -21.64 -27.37 -4.47
CA LYS A 273 -21.31 -28.31 -5.56
C LYS A 273 -19.95 -28.02 -6.20
N ASN A 274 -19.53 -26.75 -6.20
CA ASN A 274 -18.25 -26.31 -6.74
C ASN A 274 -17.13 -26.23 -5.69
N ASN A 275 -17.34 -26.80 -4.49
CA ASN A 275 -16.35 -26.93 -3.43
C ASN A 275 -15.81 -25.59 -2.87
N TYR A 276 -16.66 -24.57 -2.77
CA TYR A 276 -16.28 -23.29 -2.18
C TYR A 276 -16.35 -23.32 -0.66
N ILE A 277 -15.25 -22.99 0.03
CA ILE A 277 -15.20 -22.80 1.48
C ILE A 277 -15.25 -21.32 1.85
N PRO A 278 -15.89 -20.94 2.96
CA PRO A 278 -15.96 -19.56 3.44
C PRO A 278 -14.74 -19.17 4.30
N ILE A 279 -14.06 -18.09 3.93
CA ILE A 279 -12.82 -17.61 4.57
C ILE A 279 -12.82 -16.09 4.81
N THR A 280 -11.98 -15.64 5.74
CA THR A 280 -11.81 -14.23 6.13
C THR A 280 -10.39 -13.97 6.66
N ILE A 281 -10.15 -12.75 7.15
CA ILE A 281 -8.92 -12.29 7.80
C ILE A 281 -9.20 -11.89 9.26
N GLN A 282 -8.15 -11.75 10.08
CA GLN A 282 -8.28 -11.45 11.51
C GLN A 282 -8.93 -10.08 11.75
N GLU A 283 -8.53 -9.07 10.99
CA GLU A 283 -9.02 -7.69 11.08
C GLU A 283 -10.54 -7.62 10.93
N PHE A 284 -11.09 -8.46 10.06
CA PHE A 284 -12.52 -8.58 9.81
C PHE A 284 -13.29 -9.32 10.90
N LYS A 285 -12.66 -10.24 11.63
CA LYS A 285 -13.26 -10.89 12.80
C LYS A 285 -13.32 -9.93 13.98
N ASP A 286 -12.26 -9.17 14.18
CA ASP A 286 -12.16 -8.20 15.28
C ASP A 286 -12.87 -6.88 14.96
N ASN A 287 -13.24 -6.69 13.68
CA ASN A 287 -13.78 -5.44 13.16
C ASN A 287 -12.87 -4.24 13.49
N ALA A 288 -11.56 -4.45 13.36
CA ALA A 288 -10.53 -3.48 13.66
C ALA A 288 -9.30 -3.70 12.77
N ALA A 289 -8.71 -2.60 12.30
CA ALA A 289 -7.42 -2.57 11.64
C ALA A 289 -6.47 -1.65 12.43
N GLU A 290 -5.17 -1.86 12.30
CA GLU A 290 -4.18 -0.99 12.92
C GLU A 290 -4.10 0.36 12.20
N ASP A 291 -3.80 1.43 12.95
CA ASP A 291 -3.42 2.70 12.33
C ASP A 291 -2.13 2.52 11.52
N ALA A 292 -2.02 3.23 10.40
CA ALA A 292 -0.75 3.25 9.66
C ALA A 292 0.23 4.21 10.32
N THR A 293 1.44 3.72 10.51
CA THR A 293 2.56 4.45 11.08
C THR A 293 3.70 4.54 10.07
N PHE A 294 4.46 5.62 10.15
CA PHE A 294 5.55 5.90 9.22
C PHE A 294 6.78 6.35 9.98
N THR A 295 7.95 5.98 9.46
CA THR A 295 9.24 6.52 9.93
C THR A 295 10.10 6.84 8.73
N ILE A 296 10.95 7.87 8.87
CA ILE A 296 11.99 8.18 7.88
C ILE A 296 13.36 8.28 8.57
N SER A 297 14.37 7.75 7.91
CA SER A 297 15.75 7.73 8.41
C SER A 297 16.75 8.01 7.30
N GLY A 298 17.96 8.47 7.66
CA GLY A 298 19.02 8.74 6.68
C GLY A 298 18.70 9.86 5.69
N GLN A 299 17.75 10.74 6.04
CA GLN A 299 17.31 11.82 5.17
C GLN A 299 18.40 12.87 4.96
N THR A 300 18.40 13.52 3.79
CA THR A 300 19.22 14.72 3.56
C THR A 300 18.93 15.70 4.70
N LYS A 301 19.95 16.24 5.36
CA LYS A 301 19.68 17.17 6.47
C LYS A 301 19.09 18.48 5.94
N PRO A 302 18.19 19.15 6.67
CA PRO A 302 17.56 20.39 6.22
C PRO A 302 18.54 21.45 5.72
N GLU A 303 19.64 21.66 6.45
CA GLU A 303 20.69 22.63 6.10
C GLU A 303 21.42 22.32 4.79
N ASN A 304 21.34 21.07 4.30
CA ASN A 304 21.97 20.64 3.05
C ASN A 304 20.99 20.62 1.87
N LEU A 305 19.69 20.81 2.09
CA LEU A 305 18.67 20.82 1.02
C LEU A 305 18.95 21.85 -0.08
N PRO A 306 19.35 23.12 0.20
CA PRO A 306 19.56 24.12 -0.85
C PRO A 306 20.61 23.73 -1.90
N ASN A 307 21.53 22.84 -1.52
CA ASN A 307 22.63 22.36 -2.37
C ASN A 307 22.48 20.89 -2.76
N ALA A 308 21.35 20.26 -2.44
CA ALA A 308 21.13 18.85 -2.72
C ALA A 308 20.97 18.61 -4.22
N THR A 309 21.77 17.71 -4.76
CA THR A 309 21.61 17.17 -6.12
C THR A 309 20.72 15.92 -6.14
N MET A 310 20.44 15.35 -4.96
CA MET A 310 19.56 14.20 -4.79
C MET A 310 19.02 14.16 -3.36
N LEU A 311 17.78 13.73 -3.19
CA LEU A 311 17.12 13.59 -1.91
C LEU A 311 17.31 12.16 -1.38
N LYS A 312 17.90 12.05 -0.19
CA LYS A 312 18.13 10.77 0.50
C LYS A 312 17.05 10.55 1.54
N GLY A 313 16.82 9.29 1.87
CA GLY A 313 15.94 8.88 2.95
C GLY A 313 15.45 7.44 2.74
N THR A 314 15.21 6.75 3.84
CA THR A 314 14.54 5.45 3.87
C THR A 314 13.25 5.60 4.64
N VAL A 315 12.13 5.48 3.94
CA VAL A 315 10.77 5.47 4.49
C VAL A 315 10.40 4.05 4.87
N LYS A 316 9.79 3.87 6.04
CA LYS A 316 9.20 2.59 6.47
C LYS A 316 7.77 2.79 6.95
N SER A 317 6.94 1.79 6.75
CA SER A 317 5.57 1.72 7.28
C SER A 317 5.24 0.31 7.78
N ASN A 318 4.28 0.20 8.72
CA ASN A 318 3.67 -1.08 9.07
C ASN A 318 2.72 -1.61 7.98
N TYR A 319 2.30 -0.76 7.04
CA TYR A 319 1.53 -1.16 5.86
C TYR A 319 2.41 -1.12 4.60
N ARG A 320 1.98 -1.81 3.54
CA ARG A 320 2.59 -1.66 2.21
C ARG A 320 2.27 -0.28 1.67
N MET A 321 3.30 0.46 1.29
CA MET A 321 3.18 1.73 0.61
C MET A 321 2.89 1.44 -0.87
N ILE A 322 1.69 1.82 -1.33
CA ILE A 322 1.25 1.58 -2.71
C ILE A 322 1.76 2.68 -3.66
N GLN A 323 2.04 3.86 -3.11
CA GLN A 323 2.59 5.00 -3.83
C GLN A 323 3.43 5.87 -2.87
N ILE A 324 4.49 6.47 -3.39
CA ILE A 324 5.31 7.48 -2.71
C ILE A 324 5.42 8.69 -3.63
N ASP A 325 5.02 9.85 -3.12
CA ASP A 325 5.18 11.14 -3.79
C ASP A 325 6.22 11.98 -3.09
N VAL A 326 7.11 12.56 -3.88
CA VAL A 326 8.07 13.56 -3.41
C VAL A 326 7.79 14.84 -4.17
N THR A 327 7.63 15.95 -3.46
CA THR A 327 7.36 17.27 -4.06
C THR A 327 8.25 18.34 -3.44
N VAL A 328 8.63 19.32 -4.25
CA VAL A 328 9.18 20.60 -3.81
C VAL A 328 8.29 21.68 -4.40
N THR A 329 7.72 22.53 -3.55
CA THR A 329 6.89 23.67 -3.96
C THR A 329 7.57 25.00 -3.68
N ASP A 330 7.32 26.01 -4.50
CA ASP A 330 7.72 27.39 -4.21
C ASP A 330 6.84 28.04 -3.12
N GLU A 331 7.14 29.29 -2.77
CA GLU A 331 6.39 30.09 -1.78
C GLU A 331 4.91 30.32 -2.13
N ASN A 332 4.55 30.21 -3.41
CA ASN A 332 3.18 30.34 -3.89
C ASN A 332 2.44 28.99 -3.93
N GLY A 333 3.11 27.90 -3.55
CA GLY A 333 2.58 26.55 -3.57
C GLY A 333 2.68 25.86 -4.93
N ASN A 334 3.38 26.43 -5.91
CA ASN A 334 3.56 25.78 -7.22
C ASN A 334 4.59 24.65 -7.10
N VAL A 335 4.27 23.48 -7.66
CA VAL A 335 5.22 22.36 -7.73
C VAL A 335 6.34 22.69 -8.73
N VAL A 336 7.58 22.78 -8.24
CA VAL A 336 8.77 23.04 -9.07
C VAL A 336 9.59 21.78 -9.34
N LEU A 337 9.51 20.80 -8.45
CA LEU A 337 10.06 19.45 -8.65
C LEU A 337 9.09 18.44 -8.06
N SER A 338 8.90 17.32 -8.73
CA SER A 338 8.08 16.23 -8.23
C SER A 338 8.53 14.89 -8.76
N GLY A 339 8.16 13.85 -8.04
CA GLY A 339 7.72 12.65 -8.72
C GLY A 339 7.29 11.55 -7.78
N THR A 340 7.00 10.43 -8.43
CA THR A 340 6.08 9.43 -7.90
C THR A 340 6.62 8.05 -8.22
N ASP A 341 6.58 7.16 -7.24
CA ASP A 341 6.90 5.75 -7.42
C ASP A 341 5.86 4.86 -6.74
N TYR A 342 5.82 3.59 -7.11
CA TYR A 342 4.78 2.63 -6.71
C TYR A 342 5.43 1.36 -6.15
N PRO A 343 6.03 1.43 -4.95
CA PRO A 343 6.92 0.37 -4.47
C PRO A 343 6.20 -0.91 -4.07
N TYR A 344 4.96 -0.81 -3.60
CA TYR A 344 4.18 -1.91 -3.04
C TYR A 344 4.92 -2.70 -1.94
N ASP A 345 5.68 -1.97 -1.13
CA ASP A 345 6.52 -2.52 -0.07
C ASP A 345 6.39 -1.67 1.21
N THR A 346 6.75 -2.26 2.35
CA THR A 346 6.81 -1.63 3.66
C THR A 346 8.05 -0.77 3.86
N THR A 347 9.04 -0.85 2.96
CA THR A 347 10.26 -0.04 2.98
C THR A 347 10.52 0.56 1.61
N TYR A 348 10.90 1.84 1.57
CA TYR A 348 11.24 2.53 0.33
C TYR A 348 12.47 3.42 0.51
N ILE A 349 13.37 3.40 -0.47
CA ILE A 349 14.58 4.22 -0.46
C ILE A 349 14.38 5.35 -1.48
N LEU A 350 14.36 6.61 -1.05
CA LEU A 350 14.02 7.73 -1.93
C LEU A 350 14.90 7.84 -3.19
N THR A 351 16.15 7.39 -3.11
CA THR A 351 17.05 7.39 -4.27
C THR A 351 16.70 6.35 -5.34
N SER A 352 15.86 5.35 -5.03
CA SER A 352 15.43 4.35 -6.02
C SER A 352 14.45 4.90 -7.04
N MET A 353 13.82 6.05 -6.76
CA MET A 353 12.92 6.74 -7.69
C MET A 353 13.62 7.11 -9.01
N GLY A 354 14.97 7.16 -9.02
CA GLY A 354 15.76 7.35 -10.23
C GLY A 354 15.62 8.74 -10.86
N MET A 355 15.06 9.70 -10.13
CA MET A 355 14.86 11.07 -10.61
C MET A 355 16.01 11.97 -10.20
N ASP A 356 16.38 12.86 -11.12
CA ASP A 356 17.35 13.93 -10.86
C ASP A 356 16.66 15.05 -10.07
N PHE A 357 16.55 14.85 -8.76
CA PHE A 357 15.99 15.83 -7.83
C PHE A 357 17.03 16.90 -7.51
N ASN A 358 17.40 17.70 -8.51
CA ASN A 358 18.46 18.70 -8.39
C ASN A 358 17.92 20.05 -7.88
N VAL A 359 17.80 20.15 -6.55
CA VAL A 359 17.41 21.41 -5.86
C VAL A 359 18.43 22.52 -6.12
N LYS A 360 19.69 22.16 -6.39
CA LYS A 360 20.78 23.10 -6.70
C LYS A 360 20.55 23.91 -8.00
N ASP A 361 19.56 23.57 -8.82
CA ASP A 361 19.27 24.34 -10.04
C ASP A 361 18.08 25.32 -9.89
N LEU A 362 17.35 25.26 -8.78
CA LEU A 362 16.25 26.21 -8.49
C LEU A 362 16.72 27.68 -8.38
N PRO A 363 15.89 28.69 -8.66
CA PRO A 363 16.21 30.08 -8.34
C PRO A 363 16.38 30.32 -6.83
N ALA A 364 16.95 31.48 -6.46
CA ALA A 364 16.90 31.93 -5.07
C ALA A 364 15.44 32.12 -4.64
N GLY A 365 15.08 31.64 -3.45
CA GLY A 365 13.69 31.63 -2.99
C GLY A 365 13.46 30.68 -1.83
N THR A 366 12.22 30.68 -1.31
CA THR A 366 11.78 29.76 -0.25
C THR A 366 10.98 28.63 -0.85
N TYR A 367 11.25 27.41 -0.41
CA TYR A 367 10.68 26.19 -0.93
C TYR A 367 10.22 25.26 0.19
N THR A 368 9.21 24.45 -0.08
CA THR A 368 8.77 23.37 0.82
C THR A 368 9.00 22.02 0.16
N TYR A 369 9.87 21.21 0.75
CA TYR A 369 10.02 19.79 0.43
C TYR A 369 9.01 18.97 1.22
N LYS A 370 8.39 17.98 0.59
CA LYS A 370 7.41 17.09 1.20
C LYS A 370 7.49 15.69 0.62
N VAL A 371 7.44 14.68 1.48
CA VAL A 371 7.23 13.27 1.12
C VAL A 371 5.88 12.83 1.63
N VAL A 372 5.08 12.26 0.74
CA VAL A 372 3.78 11.66 1.05
C VAL A 372 3.85 10.18 0.72
N ALA A 373 3.41 9.34 1.65
CA ALA A 373 3.24 7.91 1.42
C ALA A 373 1.76 7.57 1.40
N LYS A 374 1.36 6.80 0.38
CA LYS A 374 0.02 6.26 0.26
C LYS A 374 0.01 4.80 0.70
N VAL A 375 -0.94 4.46 1.55
CA VAL A 375 -1.34 3.08 1.87
C VAL A 375 -2.77 2.86 1.39
N GLY A 376 -3.29 1.64 1.48
CA GLY A 376 -4.56 1.30 0.83
C GLY A 376 -5.81 2.07 1.30
N PHE A 377 -5.73 2.83 2.40
CA PHE A 377 -6.83 3.62 2.94
C PHE A 377 -6.56 5.12 3.07
N GLY A 378 -5.42 5.61 2.56
CA GLY A 378 -5.15 7.04 2.50
C GLY A 378 -3.67 7.41 2.41
N ASP A 379 -3.45 8.72 2.47
CA ASP A 379 -2.15 9.36 2.29
C ASP A 379 -1.68 9.97 3.62
N ALA A 380 -0.39 9.87 3.92
CA ALA A 380 0.22 10.48 5.10
C ALA A 380 1.45 11.29 4.71
N VAL A 381 1.61 12.49 5.28
CA VAL A 381 2.85 13.25 5.17
C VAL A 381 3.90 12.57 6.04
N VAL A 382 4.91 11.97 5.40
CA VAL A 382 6.01 11.28 6.09
C VAL A 382 7.04 12.28 6.60
N THR A 383 7.32 13.32 5.81
CA THR A 383 8.22 14.39 6.22
C THR A 383 7.92 15.64 5.41
N SER A 384 8.12 16.80 6.02
CA SER A 384 8.10 18.08 5.33
C SER A 384 9.09 19.06 5.95
N CYS A 385 9.70 19.90 5.12
CA CYS A 385 10.65 20.90 5.55
C CYS A 385 10.62 22.10 4.60
N THR A 386 10.63 23.29 5.18
CA THR A 386 10.81 24.54 4.43
C THR A 386 12.27 24.95 4.45
N PHE A 387 12.83 25.33 3.32
CA PHE A 387 14.22 25.77 3.19
C PHE A 387 14.33 26.97 2.23
N THR A 388 15.40 27.75 2.38
CA THR A 388 15.69 28.90 1.51
C THR A 388 16.93 28.60 0.68
N LYS A 389 16.92 29.01 -0.58
CA LYS A 389 18.04 28.89 -1.50
C LYS A 389 18.77 30.21 -1.72
#